data_AF-A0A8I1ZXH0-F1
#
_entry.id   AF-A0A8I1ZXH0-F1
#
_cell.length_a   1.000
_cell.length_b   1.000
_cell.length_c   1.000
_cell.angle_alpha   90.00
_cell.angle_beta   90.00
_cell.angle_gamma   90.00
#
_symmetry.space_group_name_H-M   'P 1'
#
loop_
_entity.id
_entity.type
_entity.pdbx_description
1 polymer ?
#
loop_
_entity_poly.entity_id
_entity_poly.type
_entity_poly.pdbx_seq_one_letter_code
_entity_poly.pdbx_strand_id
1 'polypeptide(L)' 'MCGLLIKPLIISISFILLWFGAKGLREDQVIEEGNEIIGREKSPANYWMTVIIYIGGGIAGLLFSLICL' A
#
# COMPACT_ATOMS: atom_id res chain seq x y z
N MET A 1 23.43 -1.99 8.19
CA MET A 1 23.62 -0.77 7.38
C MET A 1 22.81 -0.94 6.10
N CYS A 2 21.58 -0.42 6.05
CA CYS A 2 20.85 -0.38 4.79
C CYS A 2 21.64 0.51 3.82
N GLY A 3 21.86 0.04 2.60
CA GLY A 3 22.58 0.83 1.59
C GLY A 3 21.91 2.18 1.38
N LEU A 4 22.71 3.24 1.23
CA LEU A 4 22.25 4.63 1.06
C LEU A 4 21.19 4.78 -0.06
N LEU A 5 21.23 3.91 -1.06
CA LEU A 5 20.31 3.85 -2.20
C LEU A 5 18.98 3.11 -1.92
N ILE A 6 18.97 2.16 -0.99
CA ILE A 6 17.79 1.32 -0.71
C ILE A 6 16.74 2.11 0.06
N LYS A 7 17.19 3.02 0.93
CA LYS A 7 16.33 3.83 1.78
C LYS A 7 15.33 4.72 1.03
N PRO A 8 15.74 5.60 0.08
CA PRO A 8 14.79 6.42 -0.67
C PRO A 8 13.84 5.55 -1.52
N LEU A 9 14.30 4.38 -1.97
CA LEU A 9 13.49 3.44 -2.74
C LEU A 9 12.35 2.85 -1.90
N ILE A 10 12.65 2.40 -0.67
CA ILE A 10 11.65 1.90 0.28
C ILE A 10 10.65 3.00 0.63
N ILE A 11 11.13 4.21 0.96
CA ILE A 11 10.26 5.35 1.26
C ILE A 11 9.32 5.63 0.09
N SER A 12 9.84 5.66 -1.14
CA SER A 12 9.04 5.94 -2.34
C SER A 12 7.96 4.88 -2.57
N ILE A 13 8.33 3.59 -2.46
CA ILE A 13 7.38 2.47 -2.61
C ILE A 13 6.32 2.50 -1.49
N SER A 14 6.72 2.80 -0.26
CA SER A 14 5.78 2.94 0.86
C SER A 14 4.78 4.07 0.65
N PHE A 15 5.21 5.22 0.13
CA PHE A 15 4.30 6.32 -0.21
C PHE A 15 3.32 5.91 -1.33
N ILE A 16 3.79 5.19 -2.34
CA ILE A 16 2.93 4.67 -3.42
C ILE A 16 1.88 3.71 -2.85
N LEU A 17 2.28 2.77 -1.99
CA LEU A 17 1.36 1.84 -1.33
C LEU A 17 0.31 2.57 -0.50
N LEU A 18 0.72 3.54 0.32
CA LEU A 18 -0.21 4.37 1.10
C LEU A 18 -1.17 5.15 0.19
N TRP A 19 -0.67 5.68 -0.92
CA TRP A 19 -1.48 6.39 -1.89
C TRP A 19 -2.55 5.48 -2.52
N PHE A 20 -2.19 4.26 -2.90
CA PHE A 20 -3.16 3.29 -3.43
C PHE A 20 -4.22 2.91 -2.40
N GLY A 21 -3.83 2.67 -1.15
CA GLY A 21 -4.78 2.42 -0.06
C GLY A 21 -5.73 3.61 0.17
N ALA A 22 -5.20 4.84 0.20
CA ALA A 22 -5.98 6.06 0.38
C ALA A 22 -6.92 6.35 -0.80
N LYS A 23 -6.45 6.12 -2.04
CA LYS A 23 -7.28 6.20 -3.24
C LYS A 23 -8.41 5.17 -3.18
N GLY A 24 -8.10 3.96 -2.74
CA GLY A 24 -9.08 2.89 -2.52
C GLY A 24 -10.21 3.32 -1.59
N LEU A 25 -9.85 3.90 -0.44
CA LEU A 25 -10.80 4.45 0.53
C LEU A 25 -11.65 5.60 -0.01
N ARG A 26 -11.10 6.42 -0.92
CA ARG A 26 -11.78 7.61 -1.45
C ARG A 26 -12.75 7.30 -2.57
N GLU A 27 -12.41 6.32 -3.41
CA GLU A 27 -13.22 5.94 -4.57
C GLU A 27 -14.08 4.69 -4.30
N ASP A 28 -14.02 4.13 -3.06
CA ASP A 28 -14.65 2.86 -2.66
C ASP A 28 -14.35 1.70 -3.65
N GLN A 29 -13.20 1.77 -4.33
CA GLN A 29 -12.75 0.79 -5.32
C GLN A 29 -11.25 0.59 -5.27
N VAL A 30 -10.79 -0.66 -5.36
CA VAL A 30 -9.37 -1.02 -5.40
C VAL A 30 -9.05 -1.82 -6.66
N ILE A 31 -7.81 -1.71 -7.12
CA ILE A 31 -7.30 -2.51 -8.24
C ILE A 31 -6.72 -3.79 -7.65
N GLU A 32 -7.22 -4.94 -8.09
CA GLU A 32 -6.69 -6.24 -7.71
C GLU A 32 -5.76 -6.81 -8.79
N GLU A 33 -5.08 -7.90 -8.43
CA GLU A 33 -4.24 -8.67 -9.32
C GLU A 33 -5.03 -9.10 -10.56
N GLY A 34 -4.51 -8.81 -11.76
CA GLY A 34 -5.24 -9.00 -13.01
C GLY A 34 -5.92 -7.74 -13.56
N ASN A 35 -5.70 -6.58 -12.93
CA ASN A 35 -6.25 -5.28 -13.35
C ASN A 35 -7.79 -5.21 -13.24
N GLU A 36 -8.38 -6.07 -12.41
CA GLU A 36 -9.79 -6.01 -12.07
C GLU A 36 -10.04 -4.94 -11.01
N ILE A 37 -11.11 -4.16 -11.19
CA ILE A 37 -11.52 -3.14 -10.22
C ILE A 37 -12.55 -3.76 -9.29
N ILE A 38 -12.16 -3.96 -8.03
CA ILE A 38 -13.08 -4.38 -6.98
C ILE A 38 -13.70 -3.13 -6.35
N GLY A 39 -14.99 -2.93 -6.61
CA GLY A 39 -15.81 -2.06 -5.80
C GLY A 39 -16.14 -2.71 -4.46
N ARG A 40 -16.13 -1.92 -3.39
CA ARG A 40 -16.52 -2.32 -2.03
C ARG A 40 -17.87 -3.03 -1.98
N GLU A 41 -18.81 -2.64 -2.83
CA GLU A 41 -20.16 -3.23 -2.87
C GLU A 41 -20.20 -4.62 -3.52
N LYS A 42 -19.28 -4.91 -4.46
CA LYS A 42 -19.24 -6.21 -5.15
C LYS A 42 -18.54 -7.27 -4.30
N SER A 43 -17.43 -6.91 -3.66
CA SER A 43 -16.69 -7.80 -2.78
C SER A 43 -16.07 -7.02 -1.62
N PRO A 44 -16.82 -6.81 -0.52
CA PRO A 44 -16.33 -6.02 0.60
C PRO A 44 -15.12 -6.68 1.27
N ALA A 45 -15.09 -8.02 1.31
CA ALA A 45 -13.98 -8.76 1.90
C ALA A 45 -12.66 -8.53 1.14
N ASN A 46 -12.62 -8.74 -0.17
CA ASN A 46 -11.40 -8.48 -0.96
C ASN A 46 -11.04 -6.99 -0.96
N TYR A 47 -12.03 -6.10 -1.05
CA TYR A 47 -11.79 -4.66 -0.98
C TYR A 47 -11.02 -4.29 0.30
N TRP A 48 -11.54 -4.68 1.48
CA TRP A 48 -10.89 -4.37 2.74
C TRP A 48 -9.54 -5.07 2.90
N MET A 49 -9.42 -6.30 2.42
CA MET A 49 -8.16 -7.05 2.45
C MET A 49 -7.06 -6.31 1.65
N THR A 50 -7.37 -5.88 0.43
CA THR A 50 -6.44 -5.14 -0.44
C THR A 50 -6.09 -3.77 0.14
N VAL A 51 -7.06 -3.03 0.67
CA VAL A 51 -6.80 -1.74 1.35
C VAL A 51 -5.86 -1.93 2.54
N ILE A 52 -6.09 -2.96 3.37
CA ILE A 52 -5.24 -3.25 4.53
C ILE A 52 -3.82 -3.64 4.09
N ILE A 53 -3.67 -4.42 3.02
CA ILE A 53 -2.35 -4.78 2.48
C ILE A 53 -1.59 -3.54 2.01
N TYR A 54 -2.24 -2.64 1.27
CA TYR A 54 -1.62 -1.41 0.80
C TYR A 54 -1.22 -0.48 1.95
N ILE A 55 -2.12 -0.24 2.91
CA ILE A 55 -1.83 0.64 4.04
C ILE A 55 -0.79 0.00 4.97
N GLY A 56 -0.97 -1.28 5.31
CA GLY A 56 -0.09 -2.04 6.19
C GLY A 56 1.31 -2.19 5.62
N GLY A 57 1.44 -2.56 4.34
CA GLY A 57 2.72 -2.64 3.65
C GLY A 57 3.43 -1.29 3.58
N GLY A 58 2.68 -0.21 3.32
CA GLY A 58 3.19 1.16 3.33
C GLY A 58 3.77 1.57 4.70
N ILE A 59 3.00 1.38 5.78
CA ILE A 59 3.43 1.68 7.15
C ILE A 59 4.64 0.83 7.55
N ALA A 60 4.60 -0.49 7.26
CA ALA A 60 5.70 -1.40 7.58
C ALA A 60 7.01 -0.99 6.89
N GLY A 61 6.94 -0.60 5.61
CA GLY A 61 8.13 -0.12 4.88
C GLY A 61 8.68 1.19 5.44
N LEU A 62 7.83 2.13 5.88
CA LEU A 62 8.28 3.35 6.55
C LEU A 62 8.95 3.05 7.89
N LEU A 63 8.35 2.20 8.73
CA LEU A 63 8.92 1.75 9.99
C LEU A 63 10.28 1.06 9.78
N PHE A 64 10.36 0.18 8.78
CA PHE A 64 11.61 -0.48 8.42
C PHE A 64 12.68 0.55 8.00
N SER A 65 12.32 1.55 7.20
CA SER A 65 13.23 2.64 6.82
C SER A 65 13.69 3.50 8.01
N LEU A 66 12.90 3.60 9.08
CA LEU A 66 13.25 4.33 10.31
C LEU A 66 14.16 3.50 11.23
N ILE A 67 13.93 2.19 11.34
CA ILE A 67 14.76 1.28 12.15
C ILE A 67 16.13 1.05 11.50
N CYS A 68 16.19 1.07 10.17
CA CYS A 68 17.44 0.99 9.41
C CYS A 68 18.26 2.31 9.38
N LEU A 69 17.92 3.30 10.20
CA LEU A 69 18.63 4.58 10.36
C LEU A 69 20.01 4.40 10.99
#